data_AF-F0GCT3-F1
#
_entry.id   AF-F0GCT3-F1
#
_cell.length_a   1.000
_cell.length_b   1.000
_cell.length_c   1.000
_cell.angle_alpha   90.00
_cell.angle_beta   90.00
_cell.angle_gamma   90.00
#
_symmetry.space_group_name_H-M   'P 1'
#
loop_
_entity.id
_entity.type
_entity.pdbx_description
1 polymer ?
#
loop_
_entity_poly.entity_id
_entity_poly.type
_entity_poly.pdbx_seq_one_letter_code
_entity_poly.pdbx_strand_id
1 'polypeptide(L)'
;QTPVTVTLSNGQTVTVEAGKTQGSVDFQTPANDVYNNGSTVSVTIENATGGNFEQLTPNPTPAQTTINDSVDTTTATLTASPSVTEGGVIT
;
A
#
# COMPACT_ATOMS: atom_id res chain seq x y z
N GLN A 1 2.78 -4.09 33.71
CA GLN A 1 3.44 -3.67 32.45
C GLN A 1 2.57 -2.59 31.83
N THR A 2 3.15 -1.50 31.34
CA THR A 2 2.41 -0.44 30.63
C THR A 2 2.42 -0.70 29.12
N PRO A 3 1.54 -0.06 28.33
CA PRO A 3 1.63 -0.13 26.87
C PRO A 3 2.95 0.42 26.34
N VAL A 4 3.34 -0.04 25.15
CA VAL A 4 4.45 0.52 24.38
C VAL A 4 3.88 1.27 23.18
N THR A 5 4.34 2.49 22.98
CA THR A 5 3.98 3.32 21.83
C THR A 5 5.17 3.43 20.90
N VAL A 6 5.00 2.98 19.66
CA VAL A 6 6.01 2.97 18.60
C VAL A 6 5.65 4.01 17.56
N THR A 7 6.53 4.96 17.30
CA THR A 7 6.42 5.94 16.20
C THR A 7 7.18 5.43 14.99
N LEU A 8 6.52 5.42 13.85
CA LEU A 8 7.06 4.98 12.57
C LEU A 8 7.49 6.19 11.73
N SER A 9 8.46 6.01 10.83
CA SER A 9 8.99 7.10 9.98
C SER A 9 7.98 7.73 9.01
N ASN A 10 6.84 7.07 8.79
CA ASN A 10 5.70 7.62 8.03
C ASN A 10 4.73 8.42 8.91
N GLY A 11 5.09 8.71 10.16
CA GLY A 11 4.28 9.46 11.13
C GLY A 11 3.18 8.64 11.81
N GLN A 12 2.98 7.38 11.42
CA GLN A 12 2.00 6.51 12.07
C GLN A 12 2.48 6.05 13.44
N THR A 13 1.53 5.75 14.33
CA THR A 13 1.81 5.24 15.67
C THR A 13 1.21 3.86 15.85
N VAL A 14 2.01 2.92 16.35
CA VAL A 14 1.57 1.59 16.73
C VAL A 14 1.58 1.48 18.26
N THR A 15 0.45 1.11 18.85
CA THR A 15 0.36 0.80 20.28
C THR A 15 0.39 -0.70 20.49
N VAL A 16 1.34 -1.16 21.29
CA VAL A 16 1.39 -2.53 21.79
C VAL A 16 0.82 -2.53 23.21
N GLU A 17 -0.36 -3.12 23.36
CA GLU A 17 -1.08 -3.16 24.64
C GLU A 17 -0.30 -3.91 25.73
N ALA A 18 -0.57 -3.59 26.98
CA ALA A 18 0.07 -4.24 28.13
C ALA A 18 -0.10 -5.77 28.09
N GLY A 19 1.01 -6.50 28.20
CA GLY A 19 1.01 -7.97 28.12
C GLY A 19 0.85 -8.55 26.72
N LYS A 20 0.82 -7.72 25.67
CA LYS A 20 0.87 -8.14 24.27
C LYS A 20 2.28 -7.97 23.72
N THR A 21 2.54 -8.65 22.60
CA THR A 21 3.81 -8.60 21.88
C THR A 21 3.67 -8.00 20.48
N GLN A 22 2.44 -7.63 20.08
CA GLN A 22 2.12 -7.20 18.73
C GLN A 22 1.15 -6.02 18.78
N GLY A 23 1.30 -5.12 17.82
CA GLY A 23 0.37 -4.06 17.46
C GLY A 23 0.45 -3.86 15.94
N SER A 24 -0.57 -3.26 15.34
CA SER A 24 -0.63 -3.03 13.91
C SER A 24 -1.19 -1.64 13.60
N VAL A 25 -0.92 -1.17 12.39
CA VAL A 25 -1.53 0.03 11.82
C VAL A 25 -1.80 -0.23 10.35
N ASP A 26 -2.91 0.32 9.84
CA ASP A 26 -3.31 0.15 8.45
C ASP A 26 -2.75 1.28 7.58
N PHE A 27 -2.12 0.93 6.47
CA PHE A 27 -1.67 1.88 5.47
C PHE A 27 -2.57 1.79 4.23
N GLN A 28 -3.27 2.88 3.91
CA GLN A 28 -4.15 2.92 2.75
C GLN A 28 -3.33 3.09 1.47
N THR A 29 -3.56 2.21 0.51
CA THR A 29 -2.98 2.31 -0.84
C THR A 29 -3.97 3.00 -1.79
N PRO A 30 -3.50 3.58 -2.91
CA PRO A 30 -4.38 4.05 -3.98
C PRO A 30 -5.32 2.94 -4.48
N ALA A 31 -6.48 3.34 -5.01
CA ALA A 31 -7.40 2.42 -5.67
C ALA A 31 -6.82 1.96 -7.03
N ASN A 32 -7.26 0.80 -7.52
CA ASN A 32 -6.89 0.29 -8.84
C ASN A 32 -7.37 1.23 -9.94
N ASP A 33 -6.53 1.47 -10.94
CA ASP A 33 -6.87 2.23 -12.14
C ASP A 33 -6.21 1.64 -13.40
N VAL A 34 -6.35 2.34 -14.53
CA VAL A 34 -5.85 1.84 -15.84
C VAL A 34 -4.33 1.96 -16.00
N TYR A 35 -3.66 2.70 -15.12
CA TYR A 35 -2.23 2.93 -15.16
C TYR A 35 -1.51 1.93 -14.25
N ASN A 36 -0.22 1.67 -14.52
CA ASN A 36 0.60 0.93 -13.57
C ASN A 36 1.22 1.90 -12.58
N ASN A 37 0.67 1.92 -11.37
CA ASN A 37 1.15 2.77 -10.28
C ASN A 37 1.69 1.95 -9.10
N GLY A 38 2.26 0.77 -9.39
CA GLY A 38 2.96 -0.06 -8.42
C GLY A 38 4.01 0.74 -7.66
N SER A 39 4.08 0.54 -6.34
CA SER A 39 4.90 1.34 -5.43
C SER A 39 5.47 0.49 -4.30
N THR A 40 6.62 0.86 -3.76
CA THR A 40 7.19 0.20 -2.56
C THR A 40 7.13 1.17 -1.39
N VAL A 41 6.52 0.71 -0.30
CA VAL A 41 6.48 1.45 0.96
C VAL A 41 7.57 0.90 1.87
N SER A 42 8.40 1.79 2.42
CA SER A 42 9.48 1.45 3.34
C SER A 42 9.31 2.24 4.63
N VAL A 43 9.19 1.55 5.75
CA VAL A 43 8.89 2.16 7.06
C VAL A 43 9.85 1.63 8.11
N THR A 44 10.42 2.53 8.90
CA THR A 44 11.32 2.22 10.01
C THR A 44 10.67 2.61 11.33
N ILE A 45 11.13 2.02 12.43
CA ILE A 45 10.81 2.53 13.77
C ILE A 45 11.70 3.74 14.04
N GLU A 46 11.08 4.89 14.26
CA GLU A 46 11.76 6.13 14.61
C GLU A 46 11.97 6.24 16.12
N ASN A 47 10.93 5.91 16.90
CA ASN A 47 10.98 5.95 18.36
C ASN A 47 10.08 4.87 18.97
N ALA A 48 10.43 4.38 20.16
CA ALA A 48 9.53 3.57 20.97
C ALA A 48 9.64 4.00 22.44
N THR A 49 8.50 4.13 23.11
CA THR A 49 8.43 4.60 24.50
C THR A 49 7.41 3.79 25.30
N GLY A 50 7.52 3.79 26.62
CA GLY A 50 6.60 3.09 27.51
C GLY A 50 7.09 1.71 27.93
N GLY A 51 6.17 0.81 28.28
CA GLY A 51 6.47 -0.56 28.69
C GLY A 51 7.12 -0.76 30.07
N ASN A 52 7.62 0.31 30.72
CA ASN A 52 8.45 0.26 31.93
C ASN A 52 9.71 -0.62 31.76
N PHE A 53 10.38 -0.51 30.62
CA PHE A 53 11.66 -1.18 30.40
C PHE A 53 12.81 -0.33 30.91
N GLU A 54 13.81 -0.96 31.53
CA GLU A 54 15.09 -0.32 31.88
C GLU A 54 15.83 0.17 30.63
N GLN A 55 15.73 -0.59 29.54
CA GLN A 55 16.23 -0.23 28.23
C GLN A 55 15.26 -0.71 27.15
N LEU A 56 14.87 0.21 26.25
CA LEU A 56 14.07 -0.06 25.08
C LEU A 56 14.80 0.49 23.85
N THR A 57 15.44 -0.39 23.09
CA THR A 57 16.17 -0.01 21.87
C THR A 57 15.44 -0.59 20.65
N PRO A 58 14.82 0.25 19.81
CA PRO A 58 14.20 -0.21 18.58
C PRO A 58 15.21 -0.76 17.58
N ASN A 59 14.77 -1.70 16.73
CA ASN A 59 15.53 -2.08 15.54
C ASN A 59 15.27 -1.07 14.42
N PRO A 60 16.28 -0.35 13.90
CA PRO A 60 16.10 0.65 12.85
C PRO A 60 15.97 0.05 11.44
N THR A 61 16.03 -1.28 11.28
CA THR A 61 15.91 -1.94 9.98
C THR A 61 14.55 -1.64 9.35
N PRO A 62 14.50 -1.08 8.13
CA PRO A 62 13.23 -0.80 7.46
C PRO A 62 12.45 -2.08 7.13
N ALA A 63 11.16 -2.07 7.43
CA ALA A 63 10.21 -3.01 6.86
C ALA A 63 9.76 -2.48 5.49
N GLN A 64 9.82 -3.34 4.47
CA GLN A 64 9.37 -3.01 3.11
C GLN A 64 8.12 -3.79 2.75
N THR A 65 7.19 -3.13 2.08
CA THR A 65 6.00 -3.73 1.50
C THR A 65 5.87 -3.28 0.05
N THR A 66 5.94 -4.23 -0.87
CA THR A 66 5.76 -3.99 -2.30
C THR A 66 4.27 -4.04 -2.64
N ILE A 67 3.77 -3.00 -3.29
CA ILE A 67 2.41 -2.91 -3.79
C ILE A 67 2.46 -3.24 -5.28
N ASN A 68 1.88 -4.39 -5.64
CA ASN A 68 1.76 -4.83 -7.02
C ASN A 68 0.48 -4.28 -7.65
N ASP A 69 0.62 -3.71 -8.84
CA ASP A 69 -0.48 -3.12 -9.62
C ASP A 69 -0.42 -3.61 -11.07
N SER A 70 -1.52 -3.51 -11.82
CA SER A 70 -1.62 -4.01 -13.19
C SER A 70 -2.24 -2.98 -14.14
N VAL A 71 -1.81 -3.01 -15.40
CA VAL A 71 -2.45 -2.21 -16.46
C VAL A 71 -3.75 -2.86 -16.88
N ASP A 72 -4.86 -2.12 -16.79
CA ASP A 72 -6.14 -2.53 -17.33
C ASP A 72 -6.21 -2.21 -18.84
N THR A 73 -6.30 -3.25 -19.68
CA THR A 73 -6.39 -3.08 -21.14
C THR A 73 -7.84 -3.12 -21.61
N THR A 74 -8.32 -2.00 -22.17
CA THR A 74 -9.63 -1.96 -22.84
C THR A 74 -9.45 -2.22 -24.33
N THR A 75 -10.06 -3.28 -24.85
CA THR A 75 -10.03 -3.59 -26.29
C THR A 75 -11.37 -3.21 -26.90
N ALA A 76 -11.35 -2.33 -27.92
CA ALA A 76 -12.50 -2.06 -28.76
C ALA A 76 -12.33 -2.77 -30.11
N THR A 77 -13.31 -3.60 -30.49
CA THR A 77 -13.28 -4.36 -31.74
C THR A 77 -14.30 -3.76 -32.71
N LEU A 78 -13.82 -3.22 -33.83
CA LEU A 78 -14.68 -2.70 -34.90
C LEU A 78 -14.69 -3.69 -36.07
N THR A 79 -15.85 -4.29 -36.34
CA THR A 79 -16.04 -5.23 -37.46
C THR A 79 -16.88 -4.58 -38.56
N ALA A 80 -16.39 -4.62 -39.79
CA ALA A 80 -17.13 -4.21 -40.99
C ALA A 80 -17.43 -5.41 -41.90
N SER A 81 -18.54 -5.36 -42.65
CA SER A 81 -18.87 -6.36 -43.68
C SER A 81 -17.95 -6.22 -44.92
N PRO A 82 -17.68 -7.32 -45.66
CA PRO A 82 -16.77 -7.31 -46.82
C PRO A 82 -17.29 -6.52 -48.03
N SER A 83 -18.58 -6.15 -48.02
CA SER A 83 -19.15 -5.21 -48.98
C SER A 83 -19.68 -3.98 -48.25
N VAL A 84 -19.38 -2.83 -48.82
CA VAL A 84 -19.95 -1.53 -48.46
C VAL A 84 -20.74 -1.02 -49.65
N THR A 85 -21.92 -0.45 -49.41
CA THR A 85 -22.52 0.47 -50.39
C THR A 85 -21.67 1.74 -50.39
N GLU A 86 -21.31 2.30 -51.55
CA GLU A 86 -20.65 3.61 -51.60
C GLU A 86 -21.50 4.62 -50.80
N GLY A 87 -20.92 5.15 -49.72
CA GLY A 87 -21.62 6.05 -48.78
C GLY A 87 -21.98 5.45 -47.40
N GLY A 88 -21.65 4.19 -47.11
CA GLY A 88 -21.87 3.59 -45.79
C GLY A 88 -20.89 4.11 -44.72
N VAL A 89 -21.42 4.56 -43.58
CA VAL A 89 -20.62 4.97 -42.41
C VAL A 89 -20.43 3.76 -41.49
N ILE A 90 -19.17 3.51 -41.10
CA ILE A 90 -18.84 2.57 -40.02
C ILE A 90 -18.55 3.42 -38.78
N THR A 91 -19.44 3.37 -37.79
CA THR A 91 -19.26 3.94 -36.44
C THR A 91 -19.12 2.84 -35.41
#